data_AF-A0A9N8MK93-F1
#
_entry.id   AF-A0A9N8MK93-F1
#
_cell.length_a   1.000
_cell.length_b   1.000
_cell.length_c   1.000
_cell.angle_alpha   90.00
_cell.angle_beta   90.00
_cell.angle_gamma   90.00
#
_symmetry.space_group_name_H-M   'P 1'
#
loop_
_entity.id
_entity.type
_entity.pdbx_description
1 polymer ?
#
loop_
_entity_poly.entity_id
_entity_poly.type
_entity_poly.pdbx_seq_one_letter_code
_entity_poly.pdbx_strand_id
1 'polypeptide(L)'
;MYDSAQRRGTGIAKRSIEYLSKKISEGNAVVATENVEWVGFCYIETWSHGQFVANSGLIVSPKFRHGGFATLIKDRVFALSR
;
A
#
# COMPACT_ATOMS: atom_id res chain seq x y z
N MET A 1 -9.60 -4.10 -10.98
CA MET A 1 -8.84 -3.48 -9.87
C MET A 1 -9.71 -2.71 -8.86
N TYR A 2 -10.89 -2.19 -9.25
CA TYR A 2 -11.83 -1.49 -8.34
C TYR A 2 -12.83 -2.38 -7.60
N ASP A 3 -12.81 -3.68 -7.89
CA ASP A 3 -13.81 -4.66 -7.47
C ASP A 3 -14.11 -4.61 -5.96
N SER A 4 -13.09 -4.43 -5.12
CA SER A 4 -13.27 -4.39 -3.66
C SER A 4 -13.88 -3.07 -3.16
N ALA A 5 -13.61 -1.94 -3.80
CA ALA A 5 -14.21 -0.64 -3.43
C ALA A 5 -15.65 -0.55 -3.97
N GLN A 6 -15.87 -1.01 -5.21
CA GLN A 6 -17.20 -1.14 -5.81
C GLN A 6 -18.12 -2.06 -5.00
N ARG A 7 -17.65 -3.24 -4.59
CA ARG A 7 -18.44 -4.15 -3.73
C ARG A 7 -18.84 -3.54 -2.39
N ARG A 8 -18.07 -2.57 -1.89
CA ARG A 8 -18.34 -1.87 -0.63
C ARG A 8 -19.17 -0.59 -0.83
N GLY A 9 -19.54 -0.23 -2.06
CA GLY A 9 -20.24 1.02 -2.37
C GLY A 9 -19.41 2.28 -2.11
N THR A 10 -18.09 2.15 -2.00
CA THR A 10 -17.18 3.26 -1.68
C THR A 10 -16.32 3.62 -2.87
N GLY A 11 -16.09 4.92 -3.09
CA GLY A 11 -15.07 5.38 -4.03
C GLY A 11 -13.65 4.97 -3.59
N ILE A 12 -12.72 4.90 -4.53
CA ILE A 12 -11.29 4.80 -4.23
C ILE A 12 -10.57 5.98 -4.84
N ALA A 13 -9.78 6.68 -4.03
CA ALA A 13 -8.93 7.75 -4.52
C ALA A 13 -7.84 7.15 -5.42
N LYS A 14 -7.82 7.54 -6.69
CA LYS A 14 -6.76 7.15 -7.62
C LYS A 14 -5.51 8.00 -7.35
N ARG A 15 -4.35 7.41 -7.60
CA ARG A 15 -3.05 8.08 -7.58
C ARG A 15 -2.41 7.91 -8.95
N SER A 16 -1.66 8.91 -9.39
CA SER A 16 -0.92 8.81 -10.65
C SER A 16 0.23 7.82 -10.50
N ILE A 17 0.71 7.29 -11.62
CA ILE A 17 1.84 6.35 -11.62
C ILE A 17 3.09 7.07 -11.11
N GLU A 18 3.32 8.31 -11.55
CA GLU A 18 4.45 9.14 -11.16
C GLU A 18 4.50 9.34 -9.65
N TYR A 19 3.34 9.58 -9.03
CA TYR A 19 3.23 9.74 -7.58
C TYR A 19 3.64 8.47 -6.83
N LEU A 20 3.12 7.32 -7.26
CA LEU A 20 3.42 6.03 -6.63
C LEU A 20 4.89 5.64 -6.85
N SER A 21 5.41 5.83 -8.06
CA SER A 21 6.81 5.60 -8.40
C SER A 21 7.73 6.45 -7.54
N LYS A 22 7.39 7.73 -7.32
CA LYS A 22 8.14 8.60 -6.41
C LYS A 22 8.18 8.03 -4.99
N LYS A 23 7.04 7.62 -4.43
CA LYS A 23 6.98 7.01 -3.09
C LYS A 23 7.82 5.74 -2.99
N ILE A 24 7.85 4.91 -4.03
CA ILE A 24 8.69 3.71 -4.09
C ILE A 24 10.17 4.09 -4.09
N SER A 25 10.57 4.98 -5.00
CA SER A 25 11.98 5.40 -5.15
C SER A 25 12.51 6.14 -3.92
N GLU A 26 11.66 6.85 -3.17
CA GLU A 26 12.02 7.52 -1.92
C GLU A 26 12.08 6.56 -0.71
N GLY A 27 11.82 5.26 -0.90
CA GLY A 27 11.78 4.29 0.21
C GLY A 27 10.53 4.39 1.09
N ASN A 28 9.57 5.23 0.69
CA ASN A 28 8.32 5.47 1.39
C ASN A 28 7.21 4.50 0.97
N ALA A 29 7.56 3.29 0.51
CA ALA A 29 6.60 2.26 0.16
C ALA A 29 7.13 0.85 0.38
N VAL A 30 6.19 -0.07 0.62
CA VAL A 30 6.42 -1.50 0.67
C VAL A 30 5.78 -2.13 -0.55
N VAL A 31 6.61 -2.81 -1.35
CA VAL A 31 6.17 -3.68 -2.45
C VAL A 31 6.45 -5.12 -2.02
N ALA A 32 5.40 -5.89 -1.76
CA ALA A 32 5.52 -7.29 -1.37
C ALA A 32 5.49 -8.20 -2.60
N THR A 33 6.44 -9.11 -2.68
CA THR A 33 6.57 -10.10 -3.75
C THR A 33 6.82 -11.48 -3.17
N GLU A 34 6.36 -12.51 -3.87
CA GLU A 34 6.71 -13.91 -3.61
C GLU A 34 7.34 -14.45 -4.90
N ASN A 35 8.64 -14.74 -4.85
CA ASN A 35 9.48 -14.96 -6.03
C ASN A 35 9.44 -13.77 -6.99
N VAL A 36 8.70 -13.90 -8.10
CA VAL A 36 8.50 -12.86 -9.13
C VAL A 36 7.05 -12.38 -9.19
N GLU A 37 6.17 -12.92 -8.34
CA GLU A 37 4.75 -12.59 -8.34
C GLU A 37 4.45 -11.47 -7.34
N TRP A 38 3.68 -10.48 -7.76
CA TRP A 38 3.28 -9.38 -6.91
C TRP A 38 2.18 -9.81 -5.91
N VAL A 39 2.46 -9.63 -4.62
CA VAL A 39 1.58 -10.02 -3.52
C VAL A 39 0.74 -8.83 -3.06
N GLY A 40 1.37 -7.66 -2.89
CA GLY A 40 0.69 -6.50 -2.35
C GLY A 40 1.55 -5.25 -2.29
N PHE A 41 0.92 -4.16 -1.89
CA PHE A 41 1.53 -2.84 -1.88
C PHE A 41 0.93 -1.99 -0.77
N CYS A 42 1.74 -1.09 -0.21
CA CYS A 42 1.29 0.01 0.64
C CYS A 42 2.37 1.10 0.64
N TYR A 43 1.98 2.37 0.77
CA TYR A 43 2.93 3.49 0.84
C TYR A 43 2.64 4.39 2.03
N ILE A 44 3.68 5.13 2.46
CA ILE A 44 3.61 6.12 3.52
C ILE A 44 3.21 7.45 2.92
N GLU A 45 2.15 8.01 3.48
CA GLU A 45 1.77 9.40 3.26
C GLU A 45 2.13 10.24 4.48
N THR A 46 2.61 11.46 4.24
CA THR A 46 2.97 12.41 5.29
C THR A 46 2.12 13.66 5.18
N TRP A 47 1.68 14.20 6.31
CA TRP A 47 1.04 15.53 6.36
C TRP A 47 1.54 16.34 7.55
N SER A 48 1.07 17.59 7.67
CA SER A 48 1.54 18.56 8.67
C SER A 48 3.08 18.65 8.70
N HIS A 49 3.69 18.87 7.54
CA HIS A 49 5.15 18.97 7.39
C HIS A 49 5.93 17.76 7.95
N GLY A 50 5.37 16.55 7.82
CA GLY A 50 6.04 15.31 8.25
C GLY A 50 5.81 14.94 9.71
N GLN A 51 5.01 15.70 10.45
CA GLN A 51 4.67 15.38 11.84
C GLN A 51 3.78 14.13 11.97
N PHE A 52 3.00 13.83 10.93
CA PHE A 52 2.11 12.68 10.93
C PHE A 52 2.29 11.86 9.67
N VAL A 53 2.18 10.54 9.86
CA VAL A 53 2.31 9.52 8.83
C VAL A 53 1.03 8.70 8.75
N ALA A 54 0.67 8.28 7.54
CA ALA A 54 -0.42 7.34 7.31
C ALA A 54 -0.04 6.27 6.29
N ASN A 55 -0.48 5.06 6.58
CA ASN A 55 -0.33 3.92 5.69
C ASN A 55 -1.45 3.97 4.65
N SER A 56 -1.09 4.38 3.44
CA SER A 56 -2.01 4.63 2.33
C SER A 56 -1.91 3.54 1.26
N GLY A 57 -3.01 3.34 0.53
CA GLY A 57 -3.05 2.45 -0.63
C GLY A 57 -2.72 0.97 -0.33
N LEU A 58 -3.09 0.47 0.85
CA LEU A 58 -2.90 -0.94 1.18
C LEU A 58 -3.76 -1.83 0.26
N ILE A 59 -3.10 -2.64 -0.56
CA ILE A 59 -3.73 -3.57 -1.49
C ILE A 59 -3.03 -4.92 -1.38
N VAL A 60 -3.81 -5.99 -1.36
CA VAL A 60 -3.34 -7.36 -1.52
C VAL A 60 -4.00 -7.97 -2.76
N SER A 61 -3.18 -8.55 -3.63
CA SER A 61 -3.62 -9.27 -4.82
C SER A 61 -4.64 -10.35 -4.44
N PRO A 62 -5.74 -10.53 -5.19
CA PRO A 62 -6.80 -11.49 -4.87
C PRO A 62 -6.30 -12.90 -4.55
N LYS A 63 -5.26 -13.38 -5.26
CA LYS A 63 -4.67 -14.71 -5.08
C LYS A 63 -4.06 -14.92 -3.69
N PHE A 64 -3.57 -13.85 -3.07
CA PHE A 64 -2.88 -13.87 -1.77
C PHE A 64 -3.78 -13.35 -0.63
N ARG A 65 -5.08 -13.16 -0.87
CA ARG A 65 -6.00 -12.76 0.21
C ARG A 65 -6.22 -13.93 1.17
N HIS A 66 -6.62 -13.61 2.40
CA HIS A 66 -6.84 -14.57 3.49
C HIS A 66 -5.58 -15.34 3.95
N GLY A 67 -4.38 -14.98 3.46
CA GLY A 67 -3.09 -15.56 3.88
C GLY A 67 -2.28 -14.73 4.87
N GLY A 68 -2.86 -13.70 5.51
CA GLY A 68 -2.15 -12.86 6.49
C GLY A 68 -1.19 -11.79 5.91
N PHE A 69 -0.99 -11.75 4.59
CA PHE A 69 -0.08 -10.81 3.93
C PHE A 69 -0.39 -9.33 4.17
N ALA A 70 -1.66 -8.96 4.35
CA ALA A 70 -2.03 -7.58 4.69
C ALA A 70 -1.42 -7.13 6.02
N THR A 71 -1.33 -8.03 7.00
CA THR A 71 -0.71 -7.77 8.30
C THR A 71 0.80 -7.61 8.14
N LEU A 72 1.46 -8.52 7.42
CA LEU A 72 2.90 -8.44 7.16
C LEU A 72 3.30 -7.14 6.46
N ILE A 73 2.52 -6.71 5.46
CA ILE A 73 2.74 -5.43 4.79
C ILE A 73 2.58 -4.26 5.77
N LYS A 74 1.53 -4.26 6.59
CA LYS A 74 1.30 -3.20 7.59
C LYS A 74 2.44 -3.12 8.60
N ASP A 75 2.91 -4.26 9.11
CA ASP A 75 4.01 -4.31 10.07
C ASP A 75 5.29 -3.75 9.46
N ARG A 76 5.57 -4.09 8.20
CA ARG A 76 6.73 -3.56 7.48
C ARG A 76 6.64 -2.06 7.25
N VAL A 77 5.49 -1.55 6.82
CA VAL A 77 5.27 -0.11 6.63
C VAL A 77 5.38 0.62 7.95
N PHE A 78 4.80 0.08 9.02
CA PHE A 78 4.90 0.68 10.36
C PHE A 78 6.36 0.78 10.84
N ALA A 79 7.18 -0.25 10.59
CA ALA A 79 8.61 -0.21 10.88
C ALA A 79 9.38 0.82 10.05
N LEU A 80 8.95 1.12 8.82
CA LEU A 80 9.55 2.18 7.99
C LEU A 80 9.16 3.59 8.44
N SER A 81 8.03 3.72 9.14
CA SER A 81 7.52 5.00 9.63
C SER A 81 8.03 5.40 11.03
N ARG A 82 8.96 4.63 11.60
CA ARG A 82 9.65 4.92 12.87
C ARG A 82 11.00 5.57 12.61
#